data_AF-A0A960Y3R8-F1
#
_entry.id   AF-A0A960Y3R8-F1
#
_cell.length_a   1.000
_cell.length_b   1.000
_cell.length_c   1.000
_cell.angle_alpha   90.00
_cell.angle_beta   90.00
_cell.angle_gamma   90.00
#
_symmetry.space_group_name_H-M   'P 1'
#
loop_
_entity.id
_entity.type
_entity.pdbx_description
1 polymer ?
#
loop_
_entity_poly.entity_id
_entity_poly.type
_entity_poly.pdbx_seq_one_letter_code
_entity_poly.pdbx_strand_id
1 'polypeptide(L)'
;MDLLKGVMIVLLLFLFNCKTQEYTLKDMKVKSEEVKEILESLERNENWGEALVLLKELKLLYGTNERLEQKISSIPPEFQNQVESSFYGMNRGNGYRERRTTVEKILYYFPDRILDLLECFDFWILFGPQLGLKVNATDSLSLGAYAGGYTGIGFGQKKQFGYRTGVEATARFLPMGYTQLNSDIYGTGGERYYDGVYRISYPGDLRFQSFEDYYSFGLRGGISLLGVDIQFHPMEFYDFLGGI
;
A
#
# COMPACT_ATOMS: atom_id res chain seq x y z
N MET A 1 27.73 33.29 -4.42
CA MET A 1 27.02 32.85 -5.65
C MET A 1 27.54 31.53 -6.19
N ASP A 2 28.77 31.12 -5.83
CA ASP A 2 29.42 29.93 -6.41
C ASP A 2 29.04 28.60 -5.73
N LEU A 3 28.59 28.64 -4.48
CA LEU A 3 28.08 27.46 -3.77
C LEU A 3 26.77 26.93 -4.38
N LEU A 4 25.90 27.84 -4.83
CA LEU A 4 24.60 27.51 -5.43
C LEU A 4 24.76 26.81 -6.79
N LYS A 5 25.79 27.18 -7.55
CA LYS A 5 26.14 26.55 -8.83
C LYS A 5 26.70 25.13 -8.63
N GLY A 6 27.48 24.92 -7.58
CA GLY A 6 28.00 23.59 -7.21
C GLY A 6 26.89 22.60 -6.85
N VAL A 7 25.93 23.03 -6.02
CA VAL A 7 24.78 22.19 -5.63
C VAL A 7 23.90 21.85 -6.82
N MET A 8 23.68 22.79 -7.75
CA MET A 8 22.87 22.57 -8.95
C MET A 8 23.50 21.57 -9.93
N ILE A 9 24.84 21.55 -10.05
CA ILE A 9 25.57 20.58 -10.89
C ILE A 9 25.54 19.18 -10.28
N VAL A 10 25.65 19.07 -8.94
CA VAL A 10 25.51 17.78 -8.25
C VAL A 10 24.09 17.23 -8.38
N LEU A 11 23.06 18.08 -8.28
CA LEU A 11 21.66 17.67 -8.47
C LEU A 11 21.38 17.19 -9.91
N LEU A 12 21.97 17.84 -10.91
CA LEU A 12 21.88 17.42 -12.32
C LEU A 12 22.53 16.06 -12.55
N LEU A 13 23.66 15.75 -11.89
CA LEU A 13 24.33 14.45 -12.03
C LEU A 13 23.52 13.29 -11.41
N PHE A 14 22.66 13.55 -10.42
CA PHE A 14 21.73 12.54 -9.90
C PHE A 14 20.51 12.31 -10.81
N LEU A 15 20.07 13.34 -11.56
CA LEU A 15 18.95 13.22 -12.50
C LEU A 15 19.31 12.40 -13.77
N PHE A 16 20.60 12.31 -14.13
CA PHE A 16 21.05 11.59 -15.33
C PHE A 16 21.52 10.14 -15.10
N ASN A 17 21.58 9.67 -13.85
CA ASN A 17 22.00 8.30 -13.53
C ASN A 17 20.86 7.32 -13.20
N CYS A 18 19.60 7.73 -13.34
CA CYS A 18 18.48 6.79 -13.43
C CYS A 18 18.49 6.09 -14.79
N LYS A 19 19.48 5.21 -14.98
CA LYS A 19 19.39 4.20 -16.03
C LYS A 19 18.37 3.18 -15.54
N THR A 20 17.10 3.38 -15.90
CA THR A 20 16.08 2.35 -15.82
C THR A 20 16.67 1.10 -16.46
N GLN A 21 16.79 0.03 -15.68
CA GLN A 21 17.20 -1.26 -16.20
C GLN A 21 16.08 -1.69 -17.17
N GLU A 22 16.28 -1.46 -18.47
CA GLU A 22 15.43 -2.06 -19.49
C GLU A 22 15.63 -3.57 -19.40
N TYR A 23 14.66 -4.26 -18.79
CA TYR A 23 14.61 -5.71 -18.78
C TYR A 23 14.56 -6.18 -20.24
N THR A 24 15.60 -6.88 -20.68
CA THR A 24 15.59 -7.44 -22.03
C THR A 24 14.65 -8.64 -22.05
N LEU A 25 14.04 -8.93 -23.21
CA LEU A 25 13.23 -10.14 -23.43
C LEU A 25 13.94 -11.46 -23.05
N LYS A 26 15.28 -11.44 -22.96
CA LYS A 26 16.11 -12.56 -22.51
C LYS A 26 16.00 -12.79 -21.00
N ASP A 27 15.93 -11.72 -20.20
CA ASP A 27 15.77 -11.77 -18.74
C ASP A 27 14.35 -12.23 -18.35
N MET A 28 13.35 -11.92 -19.17
CA MET A 28 11.98 -12.41 -19.01
C MET A 28 11.86 -13.91 -19.29
N LYS A 29 12.66 -14.46 -20.23
CA LYS A 29 12.66 -15.89 -20.55
C LYS A 29 13.23 -16.76 -19.44
N VAL A 30 14.30 -16.32 -18.77
CA VAL A 30 14.90 -17.08 -17.64
C VAL A 30 13.93 -17.17 -16.46
N LYS A 31 13.26 -16.06 -16.12
CA LYS A 31 12.19 -16.05 -15.10
C LYS A 31 11.00 -16.95 -15.46
N SER A 32 10.76 -17.24 -16.74
CA SER A 32 9.64 -18.09 -17.17
C SER A 32 9.81 -19.58 -16.83
N GLU A 33 11.05 -20.04 -16.62
CA GLU A 33 11.32 -21.42 -16.15
C GLU A 33 11.17 -21.51 -14.64
N GLU A 34 11.71 -20.55 -13.89
CA GLU A 34 11.53 -20.46 -12.43
C GLU A 34 10.05 -20.36 -12.04
N VAL A 35 9.27 -19.56 -12.77
CA VAL A 35 7.83 -19.43 -12.53
C VAL A 35 7.08 -20.74 -12.80
N LYS A 36 7.56 -21.58 -13.74
CA LYS A 36 6.97 -22.90 -13.96
C LYS A 36 7.27 -23.85 -12.81
N GLU A 37 8.51 -23.88 -12.32
CA GLU A 37 8.89 -24.71 -11.17
C GLU A 37 8.10 -24.32 -9.92
N ILE A 38 7.93 -23.02 -9.69
CA ILE A 38 7.10 -22.50 -8.59
C ILE A 38 5.66 -22.95 -8.77
N LEU A 39 5.06 -22.76 -9.96
CA LEU A 39 3.70 -23.19 -10.23
C LEU A 39 3.50 -24.69 -10.02
N GLU A 40 4.43 -25.53 -10.49
CA GLU A 40 4.39 -26.98 -10.29
C GLU A 40 4.55 -27.38 -8.82
N SER A 41 5.31 -26.61 -8.04
CA SER A 41 5.43 -26.83 -6.60
C SER A 41 4.14 -26.47 -5.86
N LEU A 42 3.46 -25.39 -6.27
CA LEU A 42 2.19 -24.95 -5.70
C LEU A 42 1.06 -25.92 -6.06
N GLU A 43 1.01 -26.41 -7.30
CA GLU A 43 0.08 -27.45 -7.74
C GLU A 43 0.30 -28.77 -6.96
N ARG A 44 1.56 -29.18 -6.75
CA ARG A 44 1.90 -30.38 -5.95
C ARG A 44 1.51 -30.28 -4.48
N ASN A 45 1.62 -29.09 -3.90
CA ASN A 45 1.29 -28.82 -2.50
C ASN A 45 -0.19 -28.46 -2.30
N GLU A 46 -1.03 -28.58 -3.34
CA GLU A 46 -2.44 -28.20 -3.33
C GLU A 46 -2.70 -26.74 -2.91
N ASN A 47 -1.72 -25.85 -3.13
CA ASN A 47 -1.83 -24.42 -2.83
C ASN A 47 -2.49 -23.67 -4.01
N TRP A 48 -3.74 -24.04 -4.29
CA TRP A 48 -4.50 -23.62 -5.46
C TRP A 48 -4.75 -22.10 -5.54
N GLY A 49 -4.76 -21.40 -4.40
CA GLY A 49 -4.93 -19.95 -4.36
C GLY A 49 -3.72 -19.20 -4.90
N GLU A 50 -2.51 -19.54 -4.46
CA GLU A 50 -1.26 -18.94 -4.95
C GLU A 50 -1.02 -19.30 -6.42
N ALA A 51 -1.31 -20.56 -6.79
CA ALA A 51 -1.25 -21.00 -8.19
C ALA A 51 -2.18 -20.17 -9.09
N LEU A 52 -3.39 -19.85 -8.63
CA LEU A 52 -4.36 -19.04 -9.37
C LEU A 52 -3.90 -17.59 -9.55
N VAL A 53 -3.35 -16.97 -8.51
CA VAL A 53 -2.80 -15.61 -8.58
C VAL A 53 -1.66 -15.56 -9.59
N LEU A 54 -0.71 -16.48 -9.47
CA LEU A 54 0.44 -16.57 -10.38
C LEU A 54 -0.01 -16.77 -11.84
N LEU A 55 -1.01 -17.62 -12.09
CA LEU A 55 -1.58 -17.82 -13.43
C LEU A 55 -2.28 -16.57 -13.99
N LYS A 56 -2.96 -15.78 -13.15
CA LYS A 56 -3.60 -14.52 -13.56
C LYS A 56 -2.57 -13.44 -13.86
N GLU A 57 -1.50 -13.34 -13.06
CA GLU A 57 -0.37 -12.44 -13.34
C GLU A 57 0.34 -12.82 -14.63
N LEU A 58 0.57 -14.13 -14.86
CA LEU A 58 1.11 -14.62 -16.14
C LEU A 58 0.22 -14.25 -17.32
N LYS A 59 -1.10 -14.34 -17.19
CA LYS A 59 -2.06 -13.92 -18.22
C LYS A 59 -2.00 -12.40 -18.49
N LEU A 60 -1.76 -11.59 -17.46
CA LEU A 60 -1.55 -10.14 -17.58
C LEU A 60 -0.23 -9.79 -18.30
N LEU A 61 0.85 -10.51 -17.98
CA LEU A 61 2.19 -10.25 -18.54
C LEU A 61 2.37 -10.78 -19.96
N TYR A 62 1.89 -11.98 -20.24
CA TYR A 62 2.09 -12.68 -21.52
C TYR A 62 0.87 -12.63 -22.45
N GLY A 63 -0.23 -12.00 -22.01
CA GLY A 63 -1.49 -11.97 -22.72
C GLY A 63 -2.25 -13.30 -22.67
N THR A 64 -3.44 -13.31 -23.27
CA THR A 64 -4.32 -14.47 -23.30
C THR A 64 -3.74 -15.58 -24.18
N ASN A 65 -3.47 -16.74 -23.57
CA ASN A 65 -3.08 -17.97 -24.28
C ASN A 65 -4.03 -19.10 -23.86
N GLU A 66 -4.50 -19.89 -24.81
CA GLU A 66 -5.39 -21.04 -24.58
C GLU A 66 -4.87 -21.98 -23.48
N ARG A 67 -3.55 -22.16 -23.38
CA ARG A 67 -2.93 -23.00 -22.34
C ARG A 67 -3.09 -22.42 -20.92
N LEU A 68 -3.01 -21.10 -20.79
CA LEU A 68 -3.21 -20.42 -19.50
C LEU A 68 -4.68 -20.46 -19.09
N GLU A 69 -5.60 -20.26 -20.04
CA GLU A 69 -7.05 -20.38 -19.78
C GLU A 69 -7.45 -21.79 -19.36
N GLN A 70 -6.89 -22.82 -20.02
CA GLN A 70 -7.10 -24.21 -19.63
C GLN A 70 -6.57 -24.49 -18.21
N LYS A 71 -5.39 -23.99 -17.87
CA LYS A 71 -4.84 -24.13 -16.51
C LYS A 71 -5.68 -23.41 -15.46
N ILE A 72 -6.09 -22.16 -15.73
CA ILE A 72 -6.98 -21.40 -14.82
C ILE A 72 -8.31 -22.15 -14.62
N SER A 73 -8.86 -22.71 -15.70
CA SER A 73 -10.13 -23.46 -15.65
C SER A 73 -10.00 -24.81 -14.93
N SER A 74 -8.79 -25.38 -14.86
CA SER A 74 -8.52 -26.64 -14.15
C SER A 74 -8.43 -26.47 -12.63
N ILE A 75 -8.26 -25.24 -12.14
CA ILE A 75 -8.25 -24.94 -10.70
C ILE A 75 -9.64 -25.19 -10.12
N PRO A 76 -9.78 -25.82 -8.93
CA PRO A 76 -11.10 -26.11 -8.37
C PRO A 76 -11.99 -24.86 -8.26
N PRO A 77 -13.29 -24.95 -8.58
CA PRO A 77 -14.18 -23.79 -8.68
C PRO A 77 -14.34 -23.03 -7.36
N GLU A 78 -14.09 -23.68 -6.22
CA GLU A 78 -14.05 -23.05 -4.90
C GLU A 78 -12.97 -21.96 -4.76
N PHE A 79 -11.89 -22.03 -5.55
CA PHE A 79 -10.80 -21.03 -5.57
C PHE A 79 -10.94 -20.01 -6.71
N GLN A 80 -11.63 -20.35 -7.81
CA GLN A 80 -11.78 -19.47 -8.97
C GLN A 80 -12.45 -18.13 -8.62
N ASN A 81 -13.41 -18.15 -7.68
CA ASN A 81 -14.13 -16.98 -7.19
C ASN A 81 -13.39 -16.20 -6.08
N GLN A 82 -12.30 -16.73 -5.54
CA GLN A 82 -11.54 -16.10 -4.45
C GLN A 82 -10.55 -15.05 -4.94
N VAL A 83 -10.22 -15.09 -6.24
CA VAL A 83 -9.26 -14.19 -6.88
C VAL A 83 -9.97 -13.33 -7.93
N GLU A 84 -11.24 -12.98 -7.73
CA GLU A 84 -11.71 -11.76 -8.39
C GLU A 84 -10.79 -10.63 -7.91
N SER A 85 -10.17 -9.91 -8.85
CA SER A 85 -9.43 -8.71 -8.53
C SER A 85 -10.44 -7.74 -7.91
N SER A 86 -10.57 -7.81 -6.60
CA SER A 86 -11.43 -6.92 -5.85
C SER A 86 -10.84 -5.53 -6.02
N PHE A 87 -11.43 -4.75 -6.92
CA PHE A 87 -11.49 -3.30 -6.83
C PHE A 87 -12.30 -2.84 -5.59
N TYR A 88 -12.42 -3.68 -4.57
CA TYR A 88 -12.79 -3.24 -3.23
C TYR A 88 -11.48 -2.68 -2.67
N GLY A 89 -11.49 -1.40 -2.29
CA GLY A 89 -10.30 -0.67 -1.85
C GLY A 89 -9.55 -1.33 -0.68
N MET A 90 -8.63 -0.57 -0.08
CA MET A 90 -7.67 -1.07 0.92
C MET A 90 -8.29 -1.98 1.99
N ASN A 91 -9.57 -1.89 2.33
CA ASN A 91 -10.21 -2.67 3.41
C ASN A 91 -10.44 -4.17 3.11
N ARG A 92 -9.99 -4.73 1.98
CA ARG A 92 -9.96 -6.19 1.78
C ARG A 92 -8.59 -6.67 1.31
N GLY A 93 -7.82 -7.25 2.22
CA GLY A 93 -6.66 -8.06 1.83
C GLY A 93 -7.12 -9.39 1.24
N ASN A 94 -6.44 -9.88 0.20
CA ASN A 94 -6.57 -11.26 -0.26
C ASN A 94 -5.89 -12.17 0.78
N GLY A 95 -6.56 -12.42 1.90
CA GLY A 95 -6.09 -13.35 2.92
C GLY A 95 -6.27 -14.78 2.42
N TYR A 96 -5.16 -15.53 2.33
CA TYR A 96 -5.22 -16.97 2.17
C TYR A 96 -5.84 -17.58 3.44
N ARG A 97 -6.95 -18.32 3.28
CA ARG A 97 -7.56 -19.04 4.41
C ARG A 97 -6.72 -20.26 4.74
N GLU A 98 -5.75 -20.10 5.64
CA GLU A 98 -5.01 -21.23 6.22
C GLU A 98 -5.96 -22.15 7.01
N ARG A 99 -5.88 -23.47 6.78
CA ARG A 99 -6.57 -24.47 7.62
C ARG A 99 -5.84 -24.61 8.96
N ARG A 100 -6.13 -23.70 9.90
CA ARG A 100 -5.65 -23.80 11.28
C ARG A 100 -6.45 -24.83 12.08
N THR A 101 -5.75 -25.61 12.90
CA THR A 101 -6.36 -26.53 13.88
C THR A 101 -7.09 -25.77 15.00
N THR A 102 -8.00 -26.42 15.72
CA THR A 102 -8.79 -25.77 16.79
C THR A 102 -7.90 -25.19 17.91
N VAL A 103 -6.79 -25.86 18.24
CA VAL A 103 -5.85 -25.39 19.26
C VAL A 103 -5.08 -24.16 18.78
N GLU A 104 -4.60 -24.17 17.53
CA GLU A 104 -3.96 -23.00 16.92
C GLU A 104 -4.91 -21.81 16.87
N LYS A 105 -6.19 -22.01 16.53
CA LYS A 105 -7.19 -20.94 16.53
C LYS A 105 -7.34 -20.30 17.91
N ILE A 106 -7.32 -21.08 18.99
CA ILE A 106 -7.43 -20.56 20.36
C ILE A 106 -6.15 -19.83 20.77
N LEU A 107 -4.98 -20.40 20.45
CA LEU A 107 -3.69 -19.83 20.82
C LEU A 107 -3.44 -18.50 20.10
N TYR A 108 -3.79 -18.43 18.81
CA TYR A 108 -3.62 -17.23 17.98
C TYR A 108 -4.79 -16.24 18.10
N TYR A 109 -5.91 -16.61 18.73
CA TYR A 109 -7.05 -15.69 18.89
C TYR A 109 -6.66 -14.38 19.58
N PHE A 110 -5.99 -14.44 20.73
CA PHE A 110 -5.61 -13.24 21.47
C PHE A 110 -4.54 -12.40 20.74
N PRO A 111 -3.43 -12.99 20.24
CA PRO A 111 -2.47 -12.26 19.42
C PRO A 111 -3.10 -11.62 18.18
N ASP A 112 -3.95 -12.34 17.45
CA ASP A 112 -4.61 -11.83 16.25
C ASP A 112 -5.49 -10.61 16.62
N ARG A 113 -6.26 -10.69 17.70
CA ARG A 113 -7.08 -9.56 18.16
C ARG A 113 -6.28 -8.33 18.58
N ILE A 114 -5.10 -8.50 19.17
CA ILE A 114 -4.22 -7.38 19.48
C ILE A 114 -3.73 -6.72 18.20
N LEU A 115 -3.36 -7.51 17.19
CA LEU A 115 -2.91 -6.99 15.90
C LEU A 115 -4.06 -6.27 15.16
N ASP A 116 -5.26 -6.82 15.18
CA ASP A 116 -6.46 -6.20 14.59
C ASP A 116 -6.80 -4.87 15.29
N LEU A 117 -6.60 -4.78 16.61
CA LEU A 117 -6.76 -3.51 17.34
C LEU A 117 -5.69 -2.47 16.95
N LEU A 118 -4.46 -2.92 16.71
CA LEU A 118 -3.37 -2.03 16.26
C LEU A 118 -3.60 -1.52 14.85
N GLU A 119 -4.29 -2.28 13.98
CA GLU A 119 -4.69 -1.82 12.65
C GLU A 119 -5.58 -0.57 12.72
N CYS A 120 -6.45 -0.48 13.74
CA CYS A 120 -7.34 0.66 13.92
C CYS A 120 -6.61 2.01 14.04
N PHE A 121 -5.30 2.03 14.28
CA PHE A 121 -4.52 3.24 14.47
C PHE A 121 -3.27 3.27 13.59
N ASP A 122 -3.01 4.45 13.04
CA ASP A 122 -1.74 4.78 12.42
C ASP A 122 -0.98 5.75 13.30
N PHE A 123 0.31 5.51 13.46
CA PHE A 123 1.19 6.39 14.18
C PHE A 123 2.56 6.46 13.50
N TRP A 124 2.86 7.65 12.98
CA TRP A 124 4.11 7.95 12.31
C TRP A 124 4.80 9.13 12.97
N ILE A 125 6.07 8.93 13.31
CA ILE A 125 6.98 10.01 13.70
C ILE A 125 7.70 10.46 12.44
N LEU A 126 7.62 11.76 12.13
CA LEU A 126 8.13 12.35 10.92
C LEU A 126 9.35 13.24 11.19
N PHE A 127 10.40 13.06 10.40
CA PHE A 127 11.64 13.83 10.43
C PHE A 127 11.85 14.54 9.10
N GLY A 128 12.21 15.82 9.14
CA GLY A 128 12.42 16.65 7.95
C GLY A 128 11.65 17.96 8.02
N PRO A 129 11.88 18.88 7.06
CA PRO A 129 11.25 20.19 7.03
C PRO A 129 9.73 20.08 6.95
N GLN A 130 9.05 20.50 8.01
CA GLN A 130 7.59 20.40 8.16
C GLN A 130 7.04 21.67 8.80
N LEU A 131 5.92 22.15 8.26
CA LEU A 131 5.21 23.28 8.82
C LEU A 131 3.72 23.14 8.59
N GLY A 132 2.97 23.17 9.69
CA GLY A 132 1.52 23.32 9.66
C GLY A 132 0.79 22.23 10.43
N LEU A 133 -0.52 22.27 10.28
CA LEU A 133 -1.46 21.39 10.96
C LEU A 133 -2.62 21.10 10.01
N LYS A 134 -2.94 19.82 9.86
CA LYS A 134 -4.09 19.29 9.14
C LYS A 134 -4.83 18.37 10.09
N VAL A 135 -6.14 18.57 10.20
CA VAL A 135 -7.04 17.67 10.93
C VAL A 135 -8.12 17.19 9.98
N ASN A 136 -8.50 15.93 10.09
CA ASN A 136 -9.57 15.33 9.30
C ASN A 136 -10.47 14.49 10.21
N ALA A 137 -11.78 14.65 10.07
CA ALA A 137 -12.74 13.68 10.62
C ALA A 137 -13.02 12.58 9.59
N THR A 138 -13.11 12.98 8.33
CA THR A 138 -13.00 12.15 7.13
C THR A 138 -12.22 12.98 6.13
N ASP A 139 -11.73 12.40 5.04
CA ASP A 139 -10.99 13.23 4.07
C ASP A 139 -11.87 14.34 3.45
N SER A 140 -13.20 14.13 3.34
CA SER A 140 -14.18 15.19 3.00
C SER A 140 -14.36 16.27 4.06
N LEU A 141 -14.08 15.98 5.32
CA LEU A 141 -14.16 16.93 6.44
C LEU A 141 -12.76 17.20 6.96
N SER A 142 -11.93 17.77 6.08
CA SER A 142 -10.55 18.14 6.38
C SER A 142 -10.40 19.65 6.53
N LEU A 143 -9.62 20.08 7.52
CA LEU A 143 -9.32 21.48 7.77
C LEU A 143 -7.84 21.65 8.07
N GLY A 144 -7.23 22.66 7.46
CA GLY A 144 -5.88 23.09 7.81
C GLY A 144 -4.95 23.20 6.61
N ALA A 145 -3.70 23.52 6.91
CA ALA A 145 -2.65 23.65 5.92
C ALA A 145 -1.39 22.99 6.45
N TYR A 146 -0.71 22.24 5.59
CA TYR A 146 0.51 21.52 5.90
C TYR A 146 1.43 21.56 4.69
N ALA A 147 2.71 21.85 4.89
CA ALA A 147 3.71 21.73 3.85
C ALA A 147 5.00 21.14 4.44
N GLY A 148 5.60 20.17 3.75
CA GLY A 148 6.86 19.61 4.18
C GLY A 148 7.33 18.40 3.42
N GLY A 149 8.65 18.19 3.47
CA GLY A 149 9.30 16.94 3.08
C GLY A 149 9.67 16.14 4.33
N TYR A 150 9.41 14.85 4.32
CA TYR A 150 9.54 14.01 5.50
C TYR A 150 10.09 12.63 5.16
N THR A 151 10.88 12.10 6.09
CA THR A 151 11.09 10.66 6.29
C THR A 151 10.52 10.32 7.65
N GLY A 152 9.78 9.23 7.77
CA GLY A 152 9.12 8.86 8.99
C GLY A 152 9.26 7.38 9.29
N ILE A 153 9.16 7.05 10.56
CA ILE A 153 9.12 5.67 11.05
C ILE A 153 7.86 5.51 11.88
N GLY A 154 7.25 4.34 11.79
CA GLY A 154 5.97 4.14 12.44
C GLY A 154 5.33 2.82 12.12
N PHE A 155 4.08 2.72 12.54
CA PHE A 155 3.19 1.66 12.15
C PHE A 155 1.93 2.28 11.58
N GLY A 156 1.31 1.58 10.64
CA GLY A 156 0.01 1.99 10.12
C GLY A 156 -0.67 0.90 9.32
N GLN A 157 -1.70 1.31 8.57
CA GLN A 157 -2.72 0.45 7.98
C GLN A 157 -2.19 -0.89 7.44
N LYS A 158 -2.91 -1.95 7.82
CA LYS A 158 -2.63 -3.36 7.48
C LYS A 158 -1.36 -3.95 8.10
N LYS A 159 -1.17 -3.75 9.41
CA LYS A 159 -0.05 -4.34 10.17
C LYS A 159 1.32 -3.95 9.55
N GLN A 160 1.40 -2.75 8.96
CA GLN A 160 2.60 -2.31 8.28
C GLN A 160 3.49 -1.54 9.26
N PHE A 161 4.56 -2.18 9.70
CA PHE A 161 5.65 -1.53 10.41
C PHE A 161 6.75 -1.19 9.40
N GLY A 162 7.22 0.05 9.40
CA GLY A 162 8.19 0.44 8.39
C GLY A 162 8.60 1.91 8.44
N TYR A 163 9.06 2.38 7.28
CA TYR A 163 9.40 3.77 7.07
C TYR A 163 8.60 4.35 5.90
N ARG A 164 8.29 5.64 5.99
CA ARG A 164 7.59 6.41 4.99
C ARG A 164 8.48 7.56 4.55
N THR A 165 8.48 7.90 3.28
CA THR A 165 9.14 9.10 2.76
C THR A 165 8.16 9.87 1.88
N GLY A 166 8.33 11.19 1.75
CA GLY A 166 7.49 11.94 0.85
C GLY A 166 7.58 13.45 1.01
N VAL A 167 6.82 14.12 0.16
CA VAL A 167 6.57 15.57 0.18
C VAL A 167 5.06 15.77 0.11
N GLU A 168 4.54 16.58 1.02
CA GLU A 168 3.13 16.98 1.01
C GLU A 168 3.04 18.50 1.05
N ALA A 169 2.13 19.06 0.25
CA ALA A 169 1.69 20.44 0.32
C ALA A 169 0.16 20.47 0.23
N THR A 170 -0.48 20.85 1.33
CA THR A 170 -1.93 20.76 1.53
C THR A 170 -2.46 22.08 2.08
N ALA A 171 -3.58 22.53 1.52
CA ALA A 171 -4.44 23.57 2.07
C ALA A 171 -5.90 23.14 1.86
N ARG A 172 -6.60 22.78 2.94
CA ARG A 172 -7.93 22.17 2.91
C ARG A 172 -8.93 22.99 3.70
N PHE A 173 -10.11 23.14 3.13
CA PHE A 173 -11.30 23.63 3.80
C PHE A 173 -12.51 22.78 3.41
N LEU A 174 -12.86 21.83 4.30
CA LEU A 174 -13.89 20.83 4.07
C LEU A 174 -13.55 19.97 2.83
N PRO A 175 -14.46 19.58 1.90
CA PRO A 175 -14.09 18.66 0.82
C PRO A 175 -13.30 19.36 -0.30
N MET A 176 -13.13 20.68 -0.21
CA MET A 176 -12.44 21.50 -1.19
C MET A 176 -11.07 21.91 -0.67
N GLY A 177 -10.10 21.96 -1.57
CA GLY A 177 -8.79 22.46 -1.24
C GLY A 177 -7.79 22.23 -2.34
N TYR A 178 -6.53 22.27 -1.98
CA TYR A 178 -5.44 21.84 -2.80
C TYR A 178 -4.59 20.89 -1.98
N THR A 179 -4.29 19.72 -2.53
CA THR A 179 -3.24 18.88 -1.99
C THR A 179 -2.40 18.33 -3.12
N GLN A 180 -1.09 18.44 -2.93
CA GLN A 180 -0.09 17.70 -3.66
C GLN A 180 0.56 16.73 -2.68
N LEU A 181 0.55 15.44 -3.01
CA LEU A 181 1.14 14.38 -2.20
C LEU A 181 1.99 13.51 -3.10
N ASN A 182 3.26 13.38 -2.74
CA ASN A 182 4.17 12.39 -3.28
C ASN A 182 4.73 11.62 -2.08
N SER A 183 4.45 10.33 -1.97
CA SER A 183 4.86 9.56 -0.80
C SER A 183 5.00 8.08 -1.08
N ASP A 184 6.01 7.51 -0.44
CA ASP A 184 6.37 6.10 -0.52
C ASP A 184 6.34 5.51 0.89
N ILE A 185 5.79 4.30 1.00
CA ILE A 185 5.78 3.52 2.25
C ILE A 185 6.47 2.19 1.98
N TYR A 186 7.45 1.88 2.81
CA TYR A 186 8.20 0.63 2.77
C TYR A 186 8.08 -0.05 4.12
N GLY A 187 7.60 -1.29 4.15
CA GLY A 187 7.48 -2.01 5.42
C GLY A 187 7.09 -3.48 5.27
N THR A 188 6.70 -4.08 6.40
CA THR A 188 6.28 -5.49 6.49
C THR A 188 5.11 -5.84 5.56
N GLY A 189 4.25 -4.87 5.27
CA GLY A 189 3.10 -5.00 4.35
C GLY A 189 3.41 -4.72 2.87
N GLY A 190 4.69 -4.59 2.49
CA GLY A 190 5.13 -4.33 1.12
C GLY A 190 5.58 -2.89 0.85
N GLU A 191 5.67 -2.55 -0.45
CA GLU A 191 5.97 -1.21 -0.95
C GLU A 191 4.70 -0.57 -1.52
N ARG A 192 4.47 0.71 -1.21
CA ARG A 192 3.37 1.50 -1.77
C ARG A 192 3.89 2.87 -2.19
N TYR A 193 3.42 3.32 -3.34
CA TYR A 193 3.77 4.60 -3.94
C TYR A 193 2.50 5.37 -4.28
N TYR A 194 2.49 6.67 -4.00
CA TYR A 194 1.48 7.57 -4.52
C TYR A 194 2.09 8.90 -4.94
N ASP A 195 1.66 9.39 -6.10
CA ASP A 195 1.99 10.73 -6.59
C ASP A 195 0.78 11.33 -7.29
N GLY A 196 0.36 12.50 -6.82
CA GLY A 196 -0.83 13.12 -7.34
C GLY A 196 -1.10 14.51 -6.78
N VAL A 197 -1.93 15.23 -7.54
CA VAL A 197 -2.50 16.51 -7.15
C VAL A 197 -4.01 16.41 -7.26
N TYR A 198 -4.71 16.89 -6.24
CA TYR A 198 -6.17 16.86 -6.23
C TYR A 198 -6.75 18.08 -5.51
N ARG A 199 -8.03 18.35 -5.81
CA ARG A 199 -8.72 19.56 -5.34
C ARG A 199 -10.05 19.30 -4.63
N ILE A 200 -10.70 18.21 -5.02
CA ILE A 200 -11.95 17.74 -4.44
C ILE A 200 -11.70 16.28 -4.07
N SER A 201 -12.14 15.90 -2.88
CA SER A 201 -11.92 14.53 -2.38
C SER A 201 -13.17 13.69 -2.53
N TYR A 202 -13.02 12.51 -3.13
CA TYR A 202 -14.09 11.54 -3.30
C TYR A 202 -13.58 10.12 -3.08
N PRO A 203 -14.40 9.18 -2.57
CA PRO A 203 -13.93 7.84 -2.20
C PRO A 203 -13.35 7.02 -3.36
N GLY A 204 -13.73 7.35 -4.59
CA GLY A 204 -13.25 6.69 -5.79
C GLY A 204 -11.84 7.12 -6.25
N ASP A 205 -11.21 8.10 -5.59
CA ASP A 205 -9.85 8.51 -5.95
C ASP A 205 -8.86 7.37 -5.73
N LEU A 206 -7.89 7.23 -6.64
CA LEU A 206 -6.85 6.21 -6.55
C LEU A 206 -6.08 6.25 -5.22
N ARG A 207 -5.86 7.46 -4.67
CA ARG A 207 -5.23 7.63 -3.35
C ARG A 207 -5.94 6.82 -2.27
N PHE A 208 -7.28 6.83 -2.27
CA PHE A 208 -8.04 6.11 -1.24
C PHE A 208 -8.19 4.62 -1.50
N GLN A 209 -7.92 4.20 -2.74
CA GLN A 209 -7.97 2.80 -3.11
C GLN A 209 -6.65 2.09 -2.82
N SER A 210 -5.52 2.81 -2.82
CA SER A 210 -4.19 2.20 -2.70
C SER A 210 -3.31 2.76 -1.58
N PHE A 211 -3.52 3.98 -1.10
CA PHE A 211 -2.55 4.69 -0.26
C PHE A 211 -3.08 5.19 1.10
N GLU A 212 -4.30 5.74 1.17
CA GLU A 212 -4.90 6.29 2.40
C GLU A 212 -6.34 5.81 2.61
N ASP A 213 -6.86 5.85 3.83
CA ASP A 213 -8.28 5.58 4.10
C ASP A 213 -9.12 6.87 4.04
N TYR A 214 -10.14 6.86 3.18
CA TYR A 214 -11.08 7.96 3.02
C TYR A 214 -11.85 8.30 4.29
N TYR A 215 -12.18 7.28 5.08
CA TYR A 215 -13.02 7.39 6.29
C TYR A 215 -12.19 7.54 7.58
N SER A 216 -10.89 7.80 7.44
CA SER A 216 -10.01 8.00 8.58
C SER A 216 -10.26 9.31 9.32
N PHE A 217 -10.11 9.25 10.65
CA PHE A 217 -9.99 10.41 11.53
C PHE A 217 -8.52 10.63 11.81
N GLY A 218 -7.98 11.81 11.50
CA GLY A 218 -6.55 12.03 11.55
C GLY A 218 -6.14 13.41 12.02
N LEU A 219 -4.92 13.45 12.53
CA LEU A 219 -4.18 14.66 12.81
C LEU A 219 -2.78 14.50 12.25
N ARG A 220 -2.40 15.42 11.38
CA ARG A 220 -1.04 15.57 10.88
C ARG A 220 -0.53 16.95 11.24
N GLY A 221 0.56 17.00 11.99
CA GLY A 221 1.13 18.26 12.46
C GLY A 221 2.65 18.21 12.47
N GLY A 222 3.28 19.32 12.12
CA GLY A 222 4.73 19.41 12.12
C GLY A 222 5.22 20.83 12.32
N ILE A 223 6.36 20.94 13.00
CA ILE A 223 7.06 22.19 13.21
C ILE A 223 8.57 21.99 13.00
N SER A 224 9.14 22.79 12.12
CA SER A 224 10.57 22.77 11.79
C SER A 224 11.01 21.40 11.26
N LEU A 225 11.65 20.55 12.07
CA LEU A 225 12.21 19.27 11.63
C LEU A 225 11.47 18.04 12.15
N LEU A 226 10.45 18.24 12.99
CA LEU A 226 9.70 17.17 13.64
C LEU A 226 8.21 17.31 13.36
N GLY A 227 7.56 16.18 13.18
CA GLY A 227 6.12 16.10 13.07
C GLY A 227 5.59 14.73 13.42
N VAL A 228 4.26 14.65 13.45
CA VAL A 228 3.50 13.45 13.77
C VAL A 228 2.34 13.35 12.80
N ASP A 229 2.03 12.11 12.39
CA ASP A 229 0.83 11.77 11.64
C ASP A 229 0.15 10.63 12.39
N ILE A 230 -1.04 10.92 12.91
CA ILE A 230 -1.83 10.01 13.73
C ILE A 230 -3.18 9.86 13.03
N GLN A 231 -3.59 8.63 12.75
CA GLN A 231 -4.90 8.36 12.16
C GLN A 231 -5.60 7.23 12.91
N PHE A 232 -6.92 7.25 12.84
CA PHE A 232 -7.81 6.24 13.37
C PHE A 232 -8.72 5.79 12.23
N HIS A 233 -8.89 4.47 12.10
CA HIS A 233 -9.60 3.81 11.01
C HIS A 233 -10.88 3.16 11.53
N PRO A 234 -12.04 3.85 11.45
CA PRO A 234 -13.29 3.33 11.99
C PRO A 234 -13.76 2.05 11.31
N MET A 235 -13.48 1.91 10.01
CA MET A 235 -13.87 0.71 9.26
C MET A 235 -13.12 -0.51 9.80
N GLU A 236 -11.83 -0.36 10.10
CA GLU A 236 -11.02 -1.41 10.71
C GLU A 236 -11.45 -1.71 12.15
N PHE A 237 -11.93 -0.70 12.89
CA PHE A 237 -12.51 -0.91 14.21
C PHE A 237 -13.80 -1.75 14.16
N TYR A 238 -14.64 -1.56 13.14
CA TYR A 238 -15.80 -2.43 12.92
C TYR A 238 -15.39 -3.86 12.57
N ASP A 239 -14.33 -4.04 11.77
CA ASP A 239 -13.79 -5.36 11.43
C ASP A 239 -13.20 -6.06 12.66
N PHE A 240 -12.49 -5.33 13.52
CA PHE A 240 -12.01 -5.82 14.82
C PHE A 240 -13.15 -6.31 15.72
N LEU A 241 -14.24 -5.55 15.84
CA LEU A 241 -15.42 -5.95 16.61
C LEU A 241 -16.16 -7.14 16.01
N GLY A 242 -16.28 -7.18 14.68
CA GLY A 242 -16.85 -8.30 13.93
C GLY A 242 -15.97 -9.54 13.95
N GLY A 243 -14.69 -9.35 14.25
CA GLY A 243 -13.68 -10.37 14.30
C GLY A 243 -13.34 -10.96 12.93
N ILE A 244 -13.49 -10.15 11.87
CA ILE A 244 -13.38 -10.52 10.45
C ILE A 244 -11.95 -10.35 9.96
#